data_AF-J7QHK3-F1
#
_entry.id   AF-J7QHK3-F1
#
_cell.length_a   1.000
_cell.length_b   1.000
_cell.length_c   1.000
_cell.angle_alpha   90.00
_cell.angle_beta   90.00
_cell.angle_gamma   90.00
#
_symmetry.space_group_name_H-M   'P 1'
#
loop_
_entity.id
_entity.type
_entity.pdbx_description
1 polymer ?
#
loop_
_entity_poly.entity_id
_entity_poly.type
_entity_poly.pdbx_seq_one_letter_code
_entity_poly.pdbx_strand_id
1 'polypeptide(L)' 'MRTRPLGREIAIALGFKLLALIALYIAFFGPAHRIRVTPAQMAEALSATAPR' A
#
# COMPACT_ATOMS: atom_id res chain seq x y z
N MET A 1 17.67 24.86 30.51
CA MET A 1 16.85 24.19 29.48
C MET A 1 16.72 22.72 29.86
N ARG A 2 15.52 22.26 30.22
CA ARG A 2 15.29 20.88 30.67
C ARG A 2 15.42 19.98 29.44
N THR A 3 16.48 19.19 29.32
CA THR A 3 16.67 18.24 28.24
C THR A 3 15.58 17.19 28.34
N ARG A 4 14.46 17.40 27.62
CA ARG A 4 13.47 16.34 27.44
C ARG A 4 14.20 15.18 26.76
N PRO A 5 13.92 13.93 27.14
CA PRO A 5 14.60 12.79 26.54
C PRO A 5 14.17 12.70 25.08
N LEU A 6 14.97 13.27 24.18
CA LEU A 6 14.78 13.30 22.72
C LEU A 6 14.43 11.92 22.16
N GLY A 7 14.98 10.85 22.76
CA GLY A 7 14.69 9.47 22.38
C GLY A 7 13.21 9.09 22.46
N ARG A 8 12.46 9.60 23.44
CA ARG A 8 11.02 9.27 23.57
C ARG A 8 10.19 9.91 22.45
N GLU A 9 10.47 11.16 22.13
CA GLU A 9 9.76 11.89 21.06
C GLU A 9 10.06 11.29 19.69
N ILE A 10 11.32 10.90 19.46
CA ILE A 10 11.74 10.18 18.25
C ILE A 10 11.05 8.82 18.15
N ALA A 11 11.00 8.04 19.24
CA ALA A 11 10.34 6.74 19.25
C ALA A 11 8.84 6.85 18.92
N ILE A 12 8.16 7.86 19.47
CA ILE A 12 6.74 8.12 19.17
C ILE A 12 6.56 8.51 17.70
N ALA A 13 7.40 9.40 17.18
CA ALA A 13 7.32 9.82 15.77
C ALA A 13 7.57 8.66 14.80
N LEU A 14 8.54 7.78 15.11
CA LEU A 14 8.82 6.57 14.34
C LEU A 14 7.66 5.58 14.43
N GLY A 15 7.11 5.34 15.62
CA GLY A 15 5.96 4.47 15.81
C GLY A 15 4.74 4.93 15.02
N PHE A 16 4.46 6.24 15.03
CA PHE A 16 3.36 6.83 14.26
C PHE A 16 3.57 6.65 12.75
N LYS A 17 4.78 6.90 12.24
CA LYS A 17 5.11 6.69 10.83
C LYS A 17 4.93 5.23 10.42
N LEU A 18 5.38 4.29 11.26
CA LEU A 18 5.23 2.86 10.99
C LEU A 18 3.75 2.45 10.91
N LEU A 19 2.94 2.93 11.85
CA LEU A 19 1.49 2.72 11.86
C LEU A 19 0.82 3.27 10.59
N ALA A 20 1.21 4.48 10.16
CA ALA A 20 0.69 5.08 8.94
C ALA A 20 1.03 4.24 7.69
N LEU A 21 2.27 3.73 7.59
CA LEU A 21 2.68 2.86 6.48
C LEU A 21 1.91 1.54 6.48
N ILE A 22 1.68 0.94 7.65
CA ILE A 22 0.88 -0.29 7.77
C ILE A 22 -0.57 -0.02 7.35
N ALA A 23 -1.17 1.08 7.81
CA ALA A 23 -2.52 1.47 7.43
C ALA A 23 -2.64 1.68 5.91
N LEU A 24 -1.67 2.37 5.30
CA LEU A 24 -1.61 2.57 3.85
C LEU A 24 -1.49 1.23 3.11
N TYR A 25 -0.62 0.34 3.58
CA TYR A 25 -0.48 -1.00 2.99
C TYR A 25 -1.79 -1.78 3.02
N ILE A 26 -2.49 -1.80 4.15
CA ILE A 26 -3.76 -2.51 4.27
C ILE A 26 -4.83 -1.86 3.36
N ALA A 27 -4.92 -0.53 3.39
CA ALA A 27 -5.94 0.22 2.66
C ALA A 27 -5.80 0.09 1.14
N PHE A 28 -4.57 0.04 0.61
CA PHE A 28 -4.31 0.10 -0.84
C PHE A 28 -3.72 -1.17 -1.44
N PHE A 29 -3.13 -2.06 -0.62
CA PHE A 29 -2.43 -3.26 -1.08
C PHE A 29 -2.98 -4.56 -0.46
N GLY A 30 -4.11 -4.46 0.24
CA GLY A 30 -4.82 -5.62 0.79
C GLY A 30 -5.31 -6.61 -0.30
N PRO A 31 -5.78 -7.81 0.09
CA PRO A 31 -6.20 -8.87 -0.85
C PRO A 31 -7.25 -8.42 -1.88
N ALA A 32 -8.11 -7.46 -1.53
CA ALA A 32 -9.09 -6.88 -2.44
C ALA A 32 -8.48 -6.13 -3.63
N HIS A 33 -7.24 -5.65 -3.52
CA HIS A 33 -6.49 -4.97 -4.59
C HIS A 33 -5.69 -5.95 -5.46
N ARG A 34 -5.65 -7.23 -5.08
CA ARG A 34 -5.02 -8.28 -5.88
C ARG A 34 -6.02 -8.74 -6.94
N ILE A 35 -6.13 -7.99 -8.03
CA ILE A 35 -6.96 -8.38 -9.17
C ILE A 35 -6.37 -9.68 -9.73
N ARG A 36 -7.10 -10.78 -9.54
CA ARG A 36 -6.72 -12.06 -10.12
C ARG A 36 -7.13 -12.07 -11.59
N VAL A 37 -6.21 -11.65 -12.45
CA VAL A 37 -6.40 -11.71 -13.89
C VAL A 37 -6.15 -13.14 -14.36
N THR A 38 -7.16 -13.77 -14.95
CA THR A 38 -7.00 -15.08 -15.58
C THR A 38 -6.50 -14.93 -17.02
N PRO A 39 -5.79 -15.93 -17.57
CA PRO A 39 -5.37 -15.90 -18.97
C PRO A 39 -6.53 -15.68 -19.95
N ALA A 40 -7.72 -16.25 -19.64
CA ALA A 40 -8.92 -16.06 -20.45
C ALA A 40 -9.40 -14.59 -20.47
N GLN A 41 -9.41 -13.93 -19.32
CA GLN A 41 -9.77 -12.50 -19.22
C GLN A 41 -8.76 -11.60 -19.94
N MET A 42 -7.47 -11.97 -19.95
CA MET A 42 -6.45 -11.27 -20.74
C MET A 42 -6.69 -11.45 -22.24
N ALA A 43 -6.99 -12.66 -22.70
CA ALA A 43 -7.24 -12.95 -24.12
C ALA A 43 -8.46 -12.16 -24.64
N GLU A 44 -9.52 -12.05 -23.83
CA GLU A 44 -10.70 -11.27 -24.16
C GLU A 44 -10.40 -9.76 -24.25
N ALA A 45 -9.69 -9.20 -23.27
CA ALA A 45 -9.31 -7.78 -23.27
C ALA A 45 -8.38 -7.40 -24.44
N LEU A 46 -7.43 -8.27 -24.79
CA LEU A 46 -6.52 -8.08 -25.92
C LEU A 46 -7.28 -8.14 -27.26
N SER A 47 -8.26 -9.04 -27.38
CA SER A 47 -9.10 -9.16 -28.57
C SER A 47 -10.02 -7.95 -28.74
N ALA A 48 -10.50 -7.37 -27.64
CA ALA A 48 -11.33 -6.16 -27.67
C ALA A 48 -10.55 -4.88 -27.99
N THR A 49 -9.24 -4.87 -27.75
CA THR A 49 -8.37 -3.68 -27.96
C THR A 49 -7.68 -3.69 -29.33
N ALA A 50 -7.76 -4.79 -30.09
CA ALA A 50 -7.18 -4.86 -31.43
C ALA A 50 -7.89 -3.85 -32.36
N PRO A 51 -7.17 -2.84 -32.92
CA PRO A 51 -7.77 -1.95 -33.89
C PRO A 51 -8.08 -2.75 -35.16
N ARG A 52 -9.28 -2.52 -35.74
CA ARG A 52 -9.71 -3.14 -37.00
C ARG A 52 -8.82 -2.71 -38.16
#